data_AF-A0A1E4K720-F1
#
_entry.id   AF-A0A1E4K720-F1
#
_cell.length_a   1.000
_cell.length_b   1.000
_cell.length_c   1.000
_cell.angle_alpha   90.00
_cell.angle_beta   90.00
_cell.angle_gamma   90.00
#
_symmetry.space_group_name_H-M   'P 1'
#
loop_
_entity.id
_entity.type
_entity.pdbx_description
1 polymer ?
#
loop_
_entity_poly.entity_id
_entity_poly.type
_entity_poly.pdbx_seq_one_letter_code
_entity_poly.pdbx_strand_id
1 'polypeptide(L)'
;MCATAGTALADSCVYQPGNNNDSGDNFYIAPVCEQRFIDQFWNHFDFDKGDWDDGFGYDDPCNVNQPLARTFNALYLLAYSAQDYATSTSDFSGNALRWGYPYSATKIDELDGRCGSGDKNTGARATTYTGLQDNRTVLKWPFFYGEVVVERAGTILHEARHAGGKSHNGGTGCPRKASCDTNWAYEGANMYQVLYLWWFRVAGTRTTTAMKNRARSEAQSIIDRGFNTNPGFVIP
;
A
#
# COMPACT_ATOMS: atom_id res chain seq x y z
N MET A 1 8.43 -30.76 -29.18
CA MET A 1 8.73 -30.42 -27.77
C MET A 1 7.68 -29.42 -27.34
N CYS A 2 6.65 -29.86 -26.61
CA CYS A 2 5.59 -28.98 -26.14
C CYS A 2 6.08 -28.14 -24.97
N ALA A 3 5.82 -26.84 -25.04
CA ALA A 3 6.00 -25.92 -23.93
C ALA A 3 5.20 -26.42 -22.72
N THR A 4 5.88 -26.55 -21.58
CA THR A 4 5.22 -26.65 -20.28
C THR A 4 4.48 -25.35 -20.04
N ALA A 5 3.15 -25.42 -20.02
CA ALA A 5 2.30 -24.34 -19.54
C ALA A 5 2.74 -24.02 -18.10
N GLY A 6 3.28 -22.82 -17.90
CA GLY A 6 3.48 -22.30 -16.55
C GLY A 6 2.12 -22.30 -15.86
N THR A 7 2.07 -22.86 -14.65
CA THR A 7 0.92 -22.67 -13.77
C THR A 7 0.74 -21.16 -13.58
N ALA A 8 -0.41 -20.63 -13.99
CA ALA A 8 -0.76 -19.23 -13.83
C ALA A 8 -0.59 -18.81 -12.37
N LEU A 9 -0.02 -17.62 -12.13
CA LEU A 9 0.41 -17.20 -10.78
C LEU A 9 -0.77 -17.06 -9.81
N ALA A 10 -1.99 -16.76 -10.30
CA ALA A 10 -3.20 -16.71 -9.48
C ALA A 10 -3.99 -18.02 -9.40
N ASP A 11 -3.73 -19.04 -10.24
CA ASP A 11 -4.49 -20.32 -10.25
C ASP A 11 -4.39 -21.08 -8.90
N SER A 12 -3.41 -20.74 -8.06
CA SER A 12 -3.23 -21.29 -6.72
C SER A 12 -3.88 -20.46 -5.59
N CYS A 13 -4.51 -19.34 -5.92
CA CYS A 13 -4.89 -18.29 -4.97
C CYS A 13 -6.35 -17.90 -5.14
N VAL A 14 -7.16 -18.16 -4.11
CA VAL A 14 -8.61 -17.95 -4.18
C VAL A 14 -8.97 -16.59 -3.62
N TYR A 15 -9.73 -15.78 -4.37
CA TYR A 15 -10.16 -14.44 -3.96
C TYR A 15 -10.85 -14.47 -2.59
N GLN A 16 -10.52 -13.50 -1.74
CA GLN A 16 -11.13 -13.34 -0.41
C GLN A 16 -11.57 -11.89 -0.20
N PRO A 17 -12.43 -11.33 -1.07
CA PRO A 17 -12.78 -9.91 -1.04
C PRO A 17 -13.43 -9.45 0.26
N GLY A 18 -14.06 -10.37 1.01
CA GLY A 18 -14.84 -10.04 2.19
C GLY A 18 -16.00 -9.10 1.84
N ASN A 19 -16.32 -8.18 2.72
CA ASN A 19 -17.31 -7.13 2.46
C ASN A 19 -16.61 -5.88 1.90
N ASN A 20 -16.85 -5.59 0.62
CA ASN A 20 -16.24 -4.46 -0.09
C ASN A 20 -16.69 -3.08 0.42
N ASN A 21 -17.76 -2.99 1.20
CA ASN A 21 -18.13 -1.76 1.91
C ASN A 21 -17.28 -1.57 3.17
N ASP A 22 -17.03 -2.64 3.92
CA ASP A 22 -16.24 -2.60 5.15
C ASP A 22 -14.76 -2.34 4.87
N SER A 23 -14.25 -2.90 3.77
CA SER A 23 -12.89 -2.61 3.29
C SER A 23 -12.74 -1.22 2.69
N GLY A 24 -13.86 -0.60 2.28
CA GLY A 24 -13.91 0.71 1.64
C GLY A 24 -13.75 0.69 0.12
N ASP A 25 -13.64 -0.48 -0.51
CA ASP A 25 -13.42 -0.58 -1.96
C ASP A 25 -14.60 -0.04 -2.78
N ASN A 26 -15.82 -0.34 -2.37
CA ASN A 26 -17.02 0.18 -3.04
C ASN A 26 -17.15 1.71 -2.95
N PHE A 27 -16.50 2.35 -1.95
CA PHE A 27 -16.54 3.80 -1.79
C PHE A 27 -15.68 4.51 -2.84
N TYR A 28 -14.54 3.93 -3.23
CA TYR A 28 -13.57 4.56 -4.14
C TYR A 28 -13.65 4.06 -5.59
N ILE A 29 -14.31 2.93 -5.85
CA ILE A 29 -14.24 2.34 -7.18
C ILE A 29 -14.84 3.22 -8.28
N ALA A 30 -15.93 3.93 -8.00
CA ALA A 30 -16.60 4.78 -8.98
C ALA A 30 -15.67 5.84 -9.60
N PRO A 31 -14.97 6.69 -8.81
CA PRO A 31 -13.99 7.61 -9.39
C PRO A 31 -12.79 6.87 -9.98
N VAL A 32 -12.28 5.81 -9.35
CA VAL A 32 -11.11 5.05 -9.84
C VAL A 32 -11.30 4.48 -11.24
N CYS A 33 -12.54 4.08 -11.58
CA CYS A 33 -12.89 3.54 -12.89
C CYS A 33 -12.91 4.56 -14.03
N GLU A 34 -12.69 5.85 -13.76
CA GLU A 34 -12.42 6.80 -14.84
C GLU A 34 -11.04 6.53 -15.43
N GLN A 35 -10.97 6.34 -16.76
CA GLN A 35 -9.75 5.96 -17.48
C GLN A 35 -8.53 6.84 -17.13
N ARG A 36 -8.74 8.14 -16.88
CA ARG A 36 -7.66 9.06 -16.50
C ARG A 36 -6.90 8.65 -15.23
N PHE A 37 -7.56 8.02 -14.26
CA PHE A 37 -6.89 7.57 -13.03
C PHE A 37 -6.20 6.23 -13.25
N ILE A 38 -6.83 5.33 -14.03
CA ILE A 38 -6.20 4.08 -14.47
C ILE A 38 -4.89 4.40 -15.19
N ASP A 39 -4.93 5.27 -16.21
CA ASP A 39 -3.74 5.68 -16.99
C ASP A 39 -2.69 6.35 -16.10
N GLN A 40 -3.10 7.22 -15.17
CA GLN A 40 -2.18 7.85 -14.22
C GLN A 40 -1.46 6.80 -13.36
N PHE A 41 -2.18 5.83 -12.81
CA PHE A 41 -1.59 4.81 -11.95
C PHE A 41 -0.70 3.86 -12.74
N TRP A 42 -1.12 3.50 -13.96
CA TRP A 42 -0.32 2.73 -14.89
C TRP A 42 1.03 3.40 -15.18
N ASN A 43 0.99 4.69 -15.53
CA ASN A 43 2.18 5.44 -15.90
C ASN A 43 3.14 5.70 -14.72
N HIS A 44 2.63 5.73 -13.48
CA HIS A 44 3.44 6.07 -12.32
C HIS A 44 4.02 4.87 -11.56
N PHE A 45 3.53 3.66 -11.81
CA PHE A 45 3.92 2.45 -11.07
C PHE A 45 4.07 1.23 -11.98
N ASP A 46 4.24 1.45 -13.28
CA ASP A 46 4.54 0.46 -14.31
C ASP A 46 3.82 -0.89 -14.13
N PHE A 47 2.49 -0.88 -14.32
CA PHE A 47 1.69 -2.08 -14.11
C PHE A 47 1.81 -3.05 -15.31
N ASP A 48 2.64 -4.08 -15.17
CA ASP A 48 2.89 -5.00 -16.26
C ASP A 48 1.85 -6.12 -16.39
N LYS A 49 1.59 -6.54 -17.63
CA LYS A 49 0.55 -7.55 -17.90
C LYS A 49 0.85 -8.87 -17.19
N GLY A 50 2.09 -9.35 -17.24
CA GLY A 50 2.45 -10.65 -16.66
C GLY A 50 2.35 -10.72 -15.13
N ASP A 51 2.18 -9.57 -14.47
CA ASP A 51 2.08 -9.46 -13.01
C ASP A 51 0.65 -9.21 -12.53
N TRP A 52 -0.22 -8.80 -13.45
CA TRP A 52 -1.60 -8.42 -13.16
C TRP A 52 -2.63 -9.21 -13.98
N ASP A 53 -2.22 -10.08 -14.89
CA ASP A 53 -3.09 -11.02 -15.60
C ASP A 53 -3.45 -12.25 -14.74
N ASP A 54 -3.93 -13.32 -15.35
CA ASP A 54 -4.26 -14.57 -14.66
C ASP A 54 -5.25 -14.45 -13.49
N GLY A 55 -6.11 -13.42 -13.50
CA GLY A 55 -7.05 -13.14 -12.41
C GLY A 55 -6.54 -12.13 -11.38
N PHE A 56 -5.42 -11.44 -11.60
CA PHE A 56 -5.08 -10.26 -10.80
C PHE A 56 -5.85 -9.01 -11.21
N GLY A 57 -6.41 -8.98 -12.42
CA GLY A 57 -7.40 -8.01 -12.89
C GLY A 57 -6.95 -7.06 -13.98
N TYR A 58 -5.85 -7.34 -14.69
CA TYR A 58 -5.32 -6.53 -15.79
C TYR A 58 -6.40 -6.12 -16.81
N ASP A 59 -7.21 -7.07 -17.26
CA ASP A 59 -8.27 -6.83 -18.26
C ASP A 59 -9.59 -6.31 -17.63
N ASP A 60 -9.68 -6.25 -16.29
CA ASP A 60 -10.86 -5.79 -15.55
C ASP A 60 -10.45 -4.95 -14.32
N PRO A 61 -9.76 -3.79 -14.53
CA PRO A 61 -9.19 -2.97 -13.46
C PRO A 61 -10.23 -2.34 -12.53
N CYS A 62 -11.51 -2.48 -12.87
CA CYS A 62 -12.66 -1.97 -12.12
C CYS A 62 -13.29 -2.98 -11.18
N ASN A 63 -12.88 -4.24 -11.23
CA ASN A 63 -13.46 -5.29 -10.43
C ASN A 63 -12.86 -5.32 -9.03
N VAL A 64 -13.55 -4.72 -8.06
CA VAL A 64 -13.14 -4.67 -6.64
C VAL A 64 -12.96 -6.02 -5.98
N ASN A 65 -13.38 -7.13 -6.61
CA ASN A 65 -13.07 -8.46 -6.09
C ASN A 65 -11.67 -8.94 -6.47
N GLN A 66 -11.02 -8.26 -7.42
CA GLN A 66 -9.69 -8.60 -7.91
C GLN A 66 -8.60 -7.70 -7.29
N PRO A 67 -7.35 -8.18 -7.21
CA PRO A 67 -6.22 -7.44 -6.66
C PRO A 67 -5.99 -6.04 -7.26
N LEU A 68 -6.09 -5.89 -8.58
CA LEU A 68 -5.72 -4.64 -9.25
C LEU A 68 -6.62 -3.47 -8.86
N ALA A 69 -7.95 -3.65 -8.92
CA ALA A 69 -8.91 -2.61 -8.52
C ALA A 69 -8.70 -2.16 -7.06
N ARG A 70 -8.29 -3.09 -6.20
CA ARG A 70 -7.96 -2.82 -4.80
C ARG A 70 -6.68 -2.00 -4.68
N THR A 71 -5.65 -2.29 -5.47
CA THR A 71 -4.46 -1.46 -5.55
C THR A 71 -4.80 -0.04 -6.02
N PHE A 72 -5.66 0.09 -7.03
CA PHE A 72 -6.09 1.39 -7.54
C PHE A 72 -6.91 2.21 -6.54
N ASN A 73 -7.79 1.58 -5.77
CA ASN A 73 -8.46 2.25 -4.66
C ASN A 73 -7.46 2.79 -3.63
N ALA A 74 -6.39 2.05 -3.34
CA ALA A 74 -5.35 2.49 -2.41
C ALA A 74 -4.52 3.66 -3.00
N LEU A 75 -4.13 3.59 -4.27
CA LEU A 75 -3.41 4.65 -4.97
C LEU A 75 -4.24 5.93 -5.09
N TYR A 76 -5.52 5.81 -5.41
CA TYR A 76 -6.45 6.94 -5.44
C TYR A 76 -6.56 7.59 -4.07
N LEU A 77 -6.70 6.80 -3.00
CA LEU A 77 -6.74 7.35 -1.66
C LEU A 77 -5.44 8.06 -1.28
N LEU A 78 -4.29 7.45 -1.60
CA LEU A 78 -2.98 8.03 -1.34
C LEU A 78 -2.79 9.35 -2.11
N ALA A 79 -3.29 9.45 -3.34
CA ALA A 79 -3.19 10.64 -4.18
C ALA A 79 -4.14 11.77 -3.76
N TYR A 80 -5.38 11.42 -3.37
CA TYR A 80 -6.49 12.38 -3.31
C TYR A 80 -7.09 12.55 -1.92
N SER A 81 -6.46 12.07 -0.86
CA SER A 81 -6.97 12.22 0.52
C SER A 81 -6.74 13.62 1.11
N ALA A 82 -5.84 14.44 0.55
CA ALA A 82 -5.70 15.85 0.92
C ALA A 82 -6.81 16.72 0.28
N GLN A 83 -7.22 17.78 0.99
CA GLN A 83 -8.10 18.81 0.42
C GLN A 83 -7.39 19.53 -0.75
N ASP A 84 -6.13 19.86 -0.53
CA ASP A 84 -5.16 20.44 -1.46
C ASP A 84 -4.13 19.35 -1.86
N TYR A 85 -4.58 18.32 -2.56
CA TYR A 85 -3.68 17.27 -3.03
C TYR A 85 -2.62 17.81 -4.01
N ALA A 86 -1.47 17.12 -4.07
CA ALA A 86 -0.42 17.45 -5.01
C ALA A 86 -0.87 17.19 -6.45
N THR A 87 -0.51 18.09 -7.37
CA THR A 87 -0.82 17.97 -8.80
C THR A 87 0.38 17.54 -9.63
N SER A 88 1.50 17.21 -8.99
CA SER A 88 2.74 16.75 -9.62
C SER A 88 3.47 15.77 -8.70
N THR A 89 4.13 14.77 -9.28
CA THR A 89 4.96 13.80 -8.56
C THR A 89 6.26 14.40 -8.01
N SER A 90 6.61 15.64 -8.40
CA SER A 90 7.75 16.36 -7.82
C SER A 90 7.38 17.25 -6.62
N ASP A 91 6.10 17.28 -6.21
CA ASP A 91 5.65 18.11 -5.10
C ASP A 91 5.68 17.33 -3.78
N PHE A 92 6.73 17.58 -2.98
CA PHE A 92 6.90 17.00 -1.65
C PHE A 92 6.57 17.97 -0.51
N SER A 93 5.83 19.04 -0.80
CA SER A 93 5.47 20.05 0.21
C SER A 93 4.30 19.61 1.11
N GLY A 94 4.13 20.33 2.22
CA GLY A 94 2.99 20.14 3.11
C GLY A 94 3.06 18.87 3.95
N ASN A 95 1.89 18.32 4.27
CA ASN A 95 1.76 17.13 5.11
C ASN A 95 1.75 15.83 4.29
N ALA A 96 1.74 14.68 4.98
CA ALA A 96 1.85 13.36 4.35
C ALA A 96 0.70 13.00 3.40
N LEU A 97 -0.46 13.65 3.50
CA LEU A 97 -1.55 13.45 2.52
C LEU A 97 -1.25 14.14 1.19
N ARG A 98 -0.42 15.18 1.18
CA ARG A 98 -0.01 15.89 -0.03
C ARG A 98 1.18 15.21 -0.69
N TRP A 99 2.25 14.98 0.07
CA TRP A 99 3.49 14.45 -0.49
C TRP A 99 3.56 12.92 -0.59
N GLY A 100 2.69 12.18 0.11
CA GLY A 100 2.74 10.72 0.19
C GLY A 100 2.69 10.03 -1.17
N TYR A 101 1.70 10.37 -2.00
CA TYR A 101 1.60 9.82 -3.35
C TYR A 101 2.75 10.24 -4.28
N PRO A 102 3.09 11.54 -4.41
CA PRO A 102 4.27 11.97 -5.16
C PRO A 102 5.53 11.18 -4.78
N TYR A 103 5.77 11.01 -3.48
CA TYR A 103 6.93 10.27 -2.99
C TYR A 103 6.86 8.80 -3.41
N SER A 104 5.72 8.14 -3.23
CA SER A 104 5.54 6.74 -3.67
C SER A 104 5.75 6.56 -5.16
N ALA A 105 5.14 7.39 -5.99
CA ALA A 105 5.27 7.36 -7.46
C ALA A 105 6.69 7.70 -7.94
N THR A 106 7.51 8.37 -7.12
CA THR A 106 8.91 8.70 -7.48
C THR A 106 9.90 7.64 -7.01
N LYS A 107 9.52 6.82 -6.02
CA LYS A 107 10.44 5.87 -5.37
C LYS A 107 10.18 4.43 -5.74
N ILE A 108 8.93 4.07 -5.97
CA ILE A 108 8.58 2.75 -6.48
C ILE A 108 8.70 2.82 -8.00
N ASP A 109 9.49 1.91 -8.58
CA ASP A 109 9.60 1.76 -10.04
C ASP A 109 8.33 1.10 -10.57
N GLU A 110 8.07 -0.12 -10.09
CA GLU A 110 6.91 -0.93 -10.47
C GLU A 110 6.19 -1.54 -9.24
N LEU A 111 4.88 -1.74 -9.40
CA LEU A 111 4.04 -2.51 -8.46
C LEU A 111 3.61 -3.84 -9.09
N ASP A 112 3.97 -4.95 -8.45
CA ASP A 112 3.62 -6.29 -8.91
C ASP A 112 2.51 -6.92 -8.06
N GLY A 113 1.67 -7.75 -8.68
CA GLY A 113 0.76 -8.66 -8.01
C GLY A 113 1.35 -10.06 -7.80
N ARG A 114 1.42 -10.55 -6.55
CA ARG A 114 1.70 -11.96 -6.26
C ARG A 114 0.78 -12.48 -5.15
N CYS A 115 0.63 -13.79 -5.05
CA CYS A 115 -0.12 -14.34 -3.92
C CYS A 115 0.65 -14.25 -2.60
N GLY A 116 1.94 -14.59 -2.59
CA GLY A 116 2.67 -14.77 -1.34
C GLY A 116 2.08 -15.89 -0.48
N SER A 117 2.29 -15.83 0.85
CA SER A 117 1.65 -16.73 1.81
C SER A 117 0.28 -16.16 2.20
N GLY A 118 -0.81 -16.84 1.86
CA GLY A 118 -2.20 -16.34 1.96
C GLY A 118 -2.75 -15.99 3.36
N ASP A 119 -1.93 -15.92 4.41
CA ASP A 119 -2.34 -15.49 5.75
C ASP A 119 -1.77 -14.10 6.07
N LYS A 120 -2.63 -13.14 6.40
CA LYS A 120 -2.25 -11.77 6.74
C LYS A 120 -1.57 -11.57 8.09
N ASN A 121 -1.71 -12.54 8.98
CA ASN A 121 -1.14 -12.49 10.32
C ASN A 121 0.28 -13.07 10.37
N THR A 122 0.66 -13.83 9.34
CA THR A 122 1.98 -14.49 9.25
C THR A 122 2.73 -14.15 7.97
N GLY A 123 2.03 -13.70 6.92
CA GLY A 123 2.59 -13.33 5.63
C GLY A 123 2.92 -11.85 5.50
N ALA A 124 3.95 -11.57 4.71
CA ALA A 124 4.27 -10.21 4.29
C ALA A 124 3.13 -9.62 3.45
N ARG A 125 2.75 -8.38 3.74
CA ARG A 125 1.76 -7.61 2.96
C ARG A 125 2.33 -7.16 1.62
N ALA A 126 3.58 -6.71 1.65
CA ALA A 126 4.33 -6.38 0.47
C ALA A 126 5.83 -6.67 0.70
N THR A 127 6.63 -6.60 -0.35
CA THR A 127 8.09 -6.66 -0.25
C THR A 127 8.71 -5.83 -1.36
N THR A 128 9.51 -4.85 -0.97
CA THR A 128 10.34 -4.08 -1.89
C THR A 128 11.68 -4.77 -2.14
N TYR A 129 12.07 -4.87 -3.41
CA TYR A 129 13.37 -5.33 -3.88
C TYR A 129 14.11 -4.14 -4.49
N THR A 130 15.35 -3.90 -4.05
CA THR A 130 16.22 -2.84 -4.57
C THR A 130 17.61 -3.40 -4.88
N GLY A 131 18.21 -3.12 -6.02
CA GLY A 131 19.58 -3.56 -6.31
C GLY A 131 19.96 -3.63 -7.80
N LEU A 132 20.79 -4.63 -8.15
CA LEU A 132 21.24 -4.88 -9.53
C LEU A 132 20.19 -5.58 -10.40
N GLN A 133 19.19 -6.19 -9.76
CA GLN A 133 17.99 -6.69 -10.41
C GLN A 133 16.93 -5.58 -10.36
N ASP A 134 15.92 -5.71 -11.21
CA ASP A 134 14.82 -4.76 -11.32
C ASP A 134 14.24 -4.34 -9.97
N ASN A 135 14.05 -3.03 -9.78
CA ASN A 135 13.58 -2.48 -8.53
C ASN A 135 12.06 -2.57 -8.49
N ARG A 136 11.50 -3.38 -7.59
CA ARG A 136 10.05 -3.61 -7.60
C ARG A 136 9.45 -3.73 -6.23
N THR A 137 8.19 -3.36 -6.13
CA THR A 137 7.39 -3.57 -4.93
C THR A 137 6.34 -4.62 -5.20
N VAL A 138 6.51 -5.79 -4.60
CA VAL A 138 5.59 -6.92 -4.76
C VAL A 138 4.49 -6.86 -3.71
N LEU A 139 3.26 -6.59 -4.15
CA LEU A 139 2.04 -6.61 -3.34
C LEU A 139 1.49 -8.04 -3.24
N LYS A 140 1.12 -8.47 -2.03
CA LYS A 140 0.77 -9.86 -1.71
C LYS A 140 -0.70 -10.02 -1.28
N TRP A 141 -1.20 -11.25 -1.19
CA TRP A 141 -2.59 -11.53 -0.76
C TRP A 141 -3.02 -10.80 0.51
N PRO A 142 -2.18 -10.75 1.57
CA PRO A 142 -2.50 -9.98 2.76
C PRO A 142 -2.75 -8.48 2.51
N PHE A 143 -2.07 -7.88 1.54
CA PHE A 143 -2.32 -6.49 1.15
C PHE A 143 -3.69 -6.36 0.45
N PHE A 144 -4.01 -7.24 -0.50
CA PHE A 144 -5.28 -7.13 -1.26
C PHE A 144 -6.51 -7.39 -0.38
N TYR A 145 -6.46 -8.45 0.43
CA TYR A 145 -7.63 -8.99 1.12
C TYR A 145 -7.55 -8.93 2.65
N GLY A 146 -6.36 -8.68 3.19
CA GLY A 146 -6.13 -8.57 4.63
C GLY A 146 -6.23 -7.14 5.16
N GLU A 147 -6.09 -6.14 4.29
CA GLU A 147 -6.06 -4.71 4.61
C GLU A 147 -7.26 -3.97 4.02
N VAL A 148 -7.77 -2.98 4.77
CA VAL A 148 -8.73 -2.01 4.23
C VAL A 148 -8.02 -0.98 3.35
N VAL A 149 -8.75 -0.23 2.52
CA VAL A 149 -8.16 0.71 1.52
C VAL A 149 -7.16 1.69 2.15
N VAL A 150 -7.43 2.22 3.35
CA VAL A 150 -6.51 3.16 4.02
C VAL A 150 -5.24 2.50 4.54
N GLU A 151 -5.31 1.24 4.96
CA GLU A 151 -4.15 0.46 5.39
C GLU A 151 -3.26 0.15 4.19
N ARG A 152 -3.85 -0.27 3.07
CA ARG A 152 -3.14 -0.45 1.79
C ARG A 152 -2.42 0.82 1.34
N ALA A 153 -3.08 1.97 1.38
CA ALA A 153 -2.46 3.25 1.03
C ALA A 153 -1.24 3.55 1.92
N GLY A 154 -1.34 3.29 3.23
CA GLY A 154 -0.21 3.40 4.14
C GLY A 154 0.91 2.40 3.85
N THR A 155 0.57 1.16 3.47
CA THR A 155 1.53 0.12 3.08
C THR A 155 2.28 0.49 1.80
N ILE A 156 1.62 1.10 0.79
CA ILE A 156 2.33 1.59 -0.40
C ILE A 156 3.37 2.67 -0.02
N LEU A 157 3.03 3.58 0.89
CA LEU A 157 3.98 4.58 1.38
C LEU A 157 5.13 3.96 2.20
N HIS A 158 4.83 2.91 2.98
CA HIS A 158 5.82 2.12 3.70
C HIS A 158 6.86 1.52 2.75
N GLU A 159 6.39 0.82 1.72
CA GLU A 159 7.26 0.18 0.72
C GLU A 159 8.03 1.23 -0.10
N ALA A 160 7.42 2.36 -0.43
CA ALA A 160 8.12 3.48 -1.07
C ALA A 160 9.31 3.99 -0.22
N ARG A 161 9.22 3.90 1.11
CA ARG A 161 10.34 4.26 1.97
C ARG A 161 11.48 3.25 1.86
N HIS A 162 11.18 1.97 1.76
CA HIS A 162 12.17 0.93 1.44
C HIS A 162 12.80 1.16 0.06
N ALA A 163 11.99 1.46 -0.95
CA ALA A 163 12.46 1.73 -2.32
C ALA A 163 13.35 2.98 -2.37
N GLY A 164 13.06 3.97 -1.50
CA GLY A 164 13.92 5.13 -1.25
C GLY A 164 15.22 4.85 -0.48
N GLY A 165 15.59 3.57 -0.26
CA GLY A 165 16.86 3.16 0.33
C GLY A 165 16.86 3.07 1.87
N LYS A 166 15.68 3.01 2.50
CA LYS A 166 15.55 2.98 3.97
C LYS A 166 14.88 1.69 4.44
N SER A 167 15.70 0.68 4.67
CA SER A 167 15.29 -0.59 5.29
C SER A 167 14.96 -0.41 6.77
N HIS A 168 14.30 -1.39 7.36
CA HIS A 168 14.23 -1.50 8.82
C HIS A 168 15.62 -1.70 9.43
N ASN A 169 15.88 -1.09 10.58
CA ASN A 169 17.18 -1.14 11.28
C ASN A 169 17.08 -1.58 12.76
N GLY A 170 15.88 -1.89 13.24
CA GLY A 170 15.61 -2.22 14.64
C GLY A 170 15.94 -3.67 15.03
N GLY A 171 16.22 -4.55 14.07
CA GLY A 171 16.47 -5.96 14.37
C GLY A 171 15.27 -6.60 15.08
N THR A 172 15.46 -7.27 16.21
CA THR A 172 14.37 -7.91 16.97
C THR A 172 13.90 -7.11 18.19
N GLY A 173 14.18 -5.81 18.25
CA GLY A 173 13.94 -4.99 19.44
C GLY A 173 12.47 -4.59 19.67
N CYS A 174 11.55 -4.98 18.79
CA CYS A 174 10.11 -4.75 18.93
C CYS A 174 9.31 -6.01 18.51
N PRO A 175 8.02 -6.11 18.85
CA PRO A 175 7.19 -7.27 18.55
C PRO A 175 7.15 -7.69 17.06
N ARG A 176 7.37 -6.75 16.14
CA ARG A 176 7.39 -7.00 14.68
C ARG A 176 8.71 -7.57 14.16
N LYS A 177 9.69 -7.88 15.03
CA LYS A 177 10.97 -8.51 14.67
C LYS A 177 11.66 -7.74 13.54
N ALA A 178 12.15 -8.40 12.48
CA ALA A 178 12.88 -7.76 11.39
C ALA A 178 12.18 -6.55 10.74
N SER A 179 10.88 -6.34 10.98
CA SER A 179 10.14 -5.14 10.58
C SER A 179 10.15 -3.99 11.60
N CYS A 180 11.10 -3.97 12.54
CA CYS A 180 11.26 -2.90 13.52
C CYS A 180 12.10 -1.74 12.98
N ASP A 181 11.68 -0.51 13.26
CA ASP A 181 12.55 0.66 13.19
C ASP A 181 13.16 0.91 14.59
N THR A 182 14.38 1.44 14.69
CA THR A 182 15.00 1.69 15.99
C THR A 182 14.21 2.70 16.83
N ASN A 183 13.78 3.80 16.21
CA ASN A 183 13.05 4.89 16.86
C ASN A 183 12.41 5.80 15.79
N TRP A 184 11.64 6.80 16.22
CA TRP A 184 11.01 7.77 15.31
C TRP A 184 12.01 8.58 14.49
N ALA A 185 13.12 9.01 15.11
CA ALA A 185 14.14 9.84 14.48
C ALA A 185 14.93 9.12 13.37
N TYR A 186 14.81 7.80 13.28
CA TYR A 186 15.36 7.03 12.15
C TYR A 186 14.64 7.36 10.83
N GLU A 187 13.40 7.85 10.89
CA GLU A 187 12.56 8.17 9.74
C GLU A 187 12.42 6.96 8.79
N GLY A 188 12.22 5.78 9.38
CA GLY A 188 12.04 4.51 8.66
C GLY A 188 10.62 4.34 8.10
N ALA A 189 10.38 3.16 7.53
CA ALA A 189 9.12 2.86 6.85
C ALA A 189 7.91 2.84 7.80
N ASN A 190 8.07 2.43 9.06
CA ASN A 190 6.98 2.49 10.04
C ASN A 190 6.59 3.94 10.35
N MET A 191 7.57 4.85 10.44
CA MET A 191 7.30 6.27 10.70
C MET A 191 6.54 6.92 9.54
N TYR A 192 6.89 6.63 8.29
CA TYR A 192 6.19 7.15 7.10
C TYR A 192 4.75 6.65 7.03
N GLN A 193 4.52 5.36 7.28
CA GLN A 193 3.17 4.79 7.33
C GLN A 193 2.33 5.43 8.43
N VAL A 194 2.89 5.58 9.65
CA VAL A 194 2.18 6.24 10.77
C VAL A 194 1.87 7.70 10.44
N LEU A 195 2.79 8.45 9.83
CA LEU A 195 2.56 9.85 9.44
C LEU A 195 1.36 9.98 8.49
N TYR A 196 1.29 9.17 7.45
CA TYR A 196 0.17 9.21 6.51
C TYR A 196 -1.15 8.86 7.21
N LEU A 197 -1.19 7.77 7.97
CA LEU A 197 -2.40 7.33 8.67
C LEU A 197 -2.86 8.35 9.72
N TRP A 198 -1.94 9.00 10.43
CA TRP A 198 -2.25 10.07 11.38
C TRP A 198 -2.88 11.27 10.66
N TRP A 199 -2.25 11.76 9.59
CA TRP A 199 -2.80 12.87 8.83
C TRP A 199 -4.15 12.52 8.20
N PHE A 200 -4.31 11.28 7.72
CA PHE A 200 -5.58 10.80 7.17
C PHE A 200 -6.70 10.86 8.21
N ARG A 201 -6.39 10.43 9.43
CA ARG A 201 -7.32 10.51 10.57
C ARG A 201 -7.77 11.95 10.82
N VAL A 202 -6.83 12.90 10.94
CA VAL A 202 -7.18 14.26 11.40
C VAL A 202 -7.64 15.19 10.28
N ALA A 203 -7.07 15.07 9.08
CA ALA A 203 -7.26 16.01 7.96
C ALA A 203 -7.72 15.35 6.66
N GLY A 204 -7.82 14.02 6.62
CA GLY A 204 -8.26 13.29 5.42
C GLY A 204 -9.64 13.72 4.95
N THR A 205 -9.76 13.91 3.65
CA THR A 205 -10.98 14.21 2.90
C THR A 205 -11.38 13.02 2.02
N ARG A 206 -12.55 13.09 1.39
CA ARG A 206 -13.08 12.00 0.54
C ARG A 206 -13.08 10.67 1.28
N THR A 207 -13.58 10.66 2.51
CA THR A 207 -13.47 9.51 3.41
C THR A 207 -14.68 9.43 4.34
N THR A 208 -14.78 8.33 5.08
CA THR A 208 -15.81 8.11 6.10
C THR A 208 -15.21 8.10 7.51
N THR A 209 -16.06 8.29 8.52
CA THR A 209 -15.64 8.15 9.92
C THR A 209 -15.07 6.76 10.23
N ALA A 210 -15.62 5.71 9.62
CA ALA A 210 -15.14 4.34 9.80
C ALA A 210 -13.70 4.17 9.28
N MET A 211 -13.39 4.71 8.09
CA MET A 211 -12.04 4.68 7.53
C MET A 211 -11.05 5.48 8.39
N LYS A 212 -11.44 6.67 8.87
CA LYS A 212 -10.62 7.44 9.81
C LYS A 212 -10.33 6.65 11.08
N ASN A 213 -11.33 5.97 11.64
CA ASN A 213 -11.13 5.11 12.82
C ASN A 213 -10.21 3.92 12.54
N ARG A 214 -10.24 3.34 11.33
CA ARG A 214 -9.28 2.30 10.93
C ARG A 214 -7.86 2.83 10.82
N ALA A 215 -7.67 3.99 10.20
CA ALA A 215 -6.37 4.64 10.14
C ALA A 215 -5.78 4.89 11.55
N ARG A 216 -6.61 5.36 12.48
CA ARG A 216 -6.23 5.53 13.89
C ARG A 216 -5.76 4.21 14.51
N SER A 217 -6.56 3.16 14.38
CA SER A 217 -6.25 1.84 14.96
C SER A 217 -4.97 1.25 14.40
N GLU A 218 -4.75 1.31 13.08
CA GLU A 218 -3.54 0.78 12.47
C GLU A 218 -2.31 1.62 12.85
N ALA A 219 -2.40 2.95 12.79
CA ALA A 219 -1.31 3.84 13.19
C ALA A 219 -0.88 3.60 14.65
N GLN A 220 -1.84 3.47 15.57
CA GLN A 220 -1.55 3.15 16.96
C GLN A 220 -0.89 1.76 17.08
N SER A 221 -1.39 0.78 16.33
CA SER A 221 -0.82 -0.57 16.32
C SER A 221 0.64 -0.60 15.87
N ILE A 222 1.01 0.25 14.91
CA ILE A 222 2.40 0.40 14.43
C ILE A 222 3.25 1.12 15.47
N ILE A 223 2.76 2.19 16.11
CA ILE A 223 3.46 2.87 17.21
C ILE A 223 3.78 1.88 18.34
N ASP A 224 2.80 1.08 18.74
CA ASP A 224 2.91 0.18 19.89
C ASP A 224 3.85 -0.99 19.64
N ARG A 225 4.03 -1.39 18.37
CA ARG A 225 4.67 -2.68 18.03
C ARG A 225 5.79 -2.60 17.00
N GLY A 226 6.01 -1.45 16.37
CA GLY A 226 6.92 -1.27 15.22
C GLY A 226 8.23 -0.56 15.53
N PHE A 227 8.46 -0.13 16.77
CA PHE A 227 9.67 0.59 17.16
C PHE A 227 10.34 -0.06 18.37
N ASN A 228 11.67 -0.14 18.37
CA ASN A 228 12.42 -0.59 19.56
C ASN A 228 12.23 0.40 20.72
N THR A 229 12.31 1.69 20.41
CA THR A 229 11.93 2.76 21.31
C THR A 229 10.58 3.31 20.87
N ASN A 230 9.52 2.97 21.63
CA ASN A 230 8.18 3.48 21.37
C ASN A 230 8.20 5.02 21.39
N PRO A 231 7.68 5.69 20.34
CA PRO A 231 7.71 7.15 20.24
C PRO A 231 6.78 7.89 21.22
N GLY A 232 5.90 7.17 21.93
CA GLY A 232 5.00 7.72 22.94
C GLY A 232 3.80 8.50 22.39
N PHE A 233 3.55 8.45 21.08
CA PHE A 233 2.42 9.12 20.46
C PHE A 233 1.11 8.36 20.65
N VAL A 234 0.02 9.11 20.80
CA VAL A 234 -1.35 8.59 20.81
C VAL A 234 -2.10 9.19 19.63
N ILE A 235 -2.71 8.34 18.80
CA ILE A 235 -3.48 8.81 17.64
C ILE A 235 -4.91 9.20 18.09
N PRO A 236 -5.35 10.44 17.82
CA PRO A 236 -6.69 10.91 18.21
C PRO A 236 -7.82 10.23 17.42
#